data_AF-A0A5C4K202-F1
#
_entry.id   AF-A0A5C4K202-F1
#
_cell.length_a   1.000
_cell.length_b   1.000
_cell.length_c   1.000
_cell.angle_alpha   90.00
_cell.angle_beta   90.00
_cell.angle_gamma   90.00
#
_symmetry.space_group_name_H-M   'P 1'
#
loop_
_entity.id
_entity.type
_entity.pdbx_description
1 polymer ?
#
loop_
_entity_poly.entity_id
_entity_poly.type
_entity_poly.pdbx_seq_one_letter_code
_entity_poly.pdbx_strand_id
1 'polypeptide(L)' 'ETTADLLADATAFEDFNADKAAERSFAFVRLNQLAIEHLLNAR' A
#
# COMPACT_ATOMS: atom_id res chain seq x y z
N GLU A 1 -10.36 8.61 15.49
CA GLU A 1 -9.56 7.56 16.15
C GLU A 1 -8.64 8.22 17.16
N THR A 2 -8.55 7.64 18.36
CA THR A 2 -7.65 8.03 19.44
C THR A 2 -6.65 6.92 19.72
N THR A 3 -5.63 7.19 20.53
CA THR A 3 -4.67 6.15 20.95
C THR A 3 -5.34 4.99 21.68
N ALA A 4 -6.38 5.27 22.47
CA ALA A 4 -7.13 4.22 23.17
C ALA A 4 -7.94 3.37 22.18
N ASP A 5 -8.49 3.98 21.13
CA ASP A 5 -9.21 3.25 20.09
C ASP A 5 -8.26 2.33 19.31
N LEU A 6 -7.07 2.81 18.93
CA LEU A 6 -6.08 2.01 18.20
C LEU A 6 -5.55 0.84 19.02
N LEU A 7 -5.33 1.03 20.33
CA LEU A 7 -4.92 -0.05 21.24
C LEU A 7 -6.02 -1.10 21.46
N ALA A 8 -7.28 -0.73 21.26
CA ALA A 8 -8.42 -1.64 21.37
C ALA A 8 -8.74 -2.37 20.05
N ASP A 9 -8.11 -1.97 18.93
CA ASP A 9 -8.37 -2.54 17.62
C ASP A 9 -7.45 -3.74 17.33
N ALA A 10 -7.97 -4.94 17.56
CA ALA A 10 -7.27 -6.19 17.24
C ALA A 10 -6.90 -6.32 15.75
N THR A 11 -7.61 -5.66 14.84
CA THR A 11 -7.33 -5.75 13.40
C THR A 11 -6.07 -4.98 12.99
N ALA A 12 -5.61 -4.05 13.84
CA ALA A 12 -4.39 -3.29 13.63
C ALA A 12 -3.12 -4.08 14.00
N PHE A 13 -3.23 -5.12 14.85
CA PHE A 13 -2.07 -5.91 15.27
C PHE A 13 -2.38 -7.41 15.47
N GLU A 14 -3.19 -7.79 16.46
CA GLU A 14 -3.42 -9.18 16.87
C GLU A 14 -3.94 -10.07 15.73
N ASP A 15 -4.91 -9.57 14.97
CA ASP A 15 -5.54 -10.25 13.84
C ASP A 15 -4.96 -9.80 12.49
N PHE A 16 -3.95 -8.92 12.50
CA PHE A 16 -3.36 -8.39 11.27
C PHE A 16 -2.48 -9.44 10.57
N ASN A 17 -2.92 -9.89 9.40
CA ASN A 17 -2.13 -10.82 8.59
C ASN A 17 -1.05 -10.07 7.78
N ALA A 18 0.13 -9.93 8.40
CA ALA A 18 1.28 -9.26 7.79
C ALA A 18 1.79 -9.95 6.51
N ASP A 19 1.79 -11.27 6.47
CA ASP A 19 2.24 -12.03 5.30
C ASP A 19 1.34 -11.78 4.10
N LYS A 20 0.02 -11.87 4.30
CA LYS A 20 -0.96 -11.58 3.25
C LYS A 20 -0.90 -10.13 2.80
N ALA A 21 -0.66 -9.21 3.73
CA ALA A 21 -0.47 -7.80 3.41
C ALA A 21 0.77 -7.58 2.52
N ALA A 22 1.87 -8.31 2.78
CA ALA A 22 3.13 -8.22 2.06
C ALA A 22 3.09 -8.84 0.65
N GLU A 23 2.22 -9.82 0.42
CA GLU A 23 1.99 -10.39 -0.92
C GLU A 23 1.45 -9.37 -1.93
N ARG A 24 0.84 -8.27 -1.47
CA ARG A 24 0.24 -7.27 -2.34
C ARG A 24 1.31 -6.48 -3.09
N SER A 25 1.22 -6.46 -4.42
CA SER A 25 2.06 -5.59 -5.24
C SER A 25 1.61 -4.14 -5.15
N PHE A 26 2.56 -3.23 -4.93
CA PHE A 26 2.32 -1.79 -4.96
C PHE A 26 2.28 -1.20 -6.37
N ALA A 27 2.64 -1.98 -7.41
CA ALA A 27 2.66 -1.58 -8.81
C ALA A 27 3.50 -0.30 -9.12
N PHE A 28 4.42 0.11 -8.24
CA PHE A 28 5.20 1.34 -8.39
C PHE A 28 6.00 1.42 -9.70
N VAL A 29 6.57 0.31 -10.16
CA VAL A 29 7.34 0.27 -11.42
C VAL A 29 6.43 0.59 -12.61
N ARG A 30 5.20 0.05 -12.64
CA ARG A 30 4.25 0.33 -13.72
C ARG A 30 3.79 1.79 -13.67
N LEU A 31 3.54 2.33 -12.49
CA LEU A 31 3.21 3.74 -12.32
C LEU A 31 4.33 4.63 -12.86
N ASN A 32 5.59 4.35 -12.50
CA ASN A 32 6.75 5.09 -12.98
C ASN A 32 6.91 4.99 -14.50
N GLN A 33 6.71 3.81 -15.07
CA GLN A 33 6.78 3.62 -16.51
C GLN A 33 5.76 4.50 -17.25
N LEU A 34 4.53 4.57 -16.75
CA LEU A 34 3.51 5.48 -17.30
C LEU A 34 3.93 6.94 -17.16
N ALA A 35 4.53 7.34 -16.04
CA ALA A 35 5.02 8.69 -15.86
C ALA A 35 6.11 9.06 -16.89
N ILE A 36 7.03 8.14 -17.16
CA ILE A 36 8.07 8.32 -18.19
C ILE A 36 7.45 8.38 -19.60
N GLU A 37 6.48 7.53 -19.91
CA GLU A 37 5.79 7.53 -21.21
C GLU A 37 5.10 8.87 -21.48
N HIS A 38 4.41 9.44 -20.49
CA HIS A 38 3.82 10.78 -20.60
C HIS A 38 4.89 11.86 -20.74
N LEU A 39 5.99 11.78 -19.97
CA LEU A 39 7.09 12.75 -20.04
C LEU A 39 7.73 12.79 -21.44
N LEU A 40 7.88 11.62 -22.07
CA LEU A 40 8.47 11.48 -23.40
C LEU A 40 7.46 11.69 -24.54
N ASN A 41 6.19 12.01 -24.23
CA ASN A 41 5.09 12.08 -25.20
C ASN A 41 4.98 10.81 -26.07
N ALA A 42 5.34 9.67 -25.48
CA ALA A 42 5.13 8.35 -26.06
C ALA A 42 3.70 7.84 -25.80
N ARG A 43 2.94 8.57 -24.97
CA ARG A 43 1.52 8.46 -24.68
C ARG A 43 0.92 9.81 -24.30
#